data_AF-A0A818DI36-F1
#
_entry.id   AF-A0A818DI36-F1
#
_cell.length_a   1.000
_cell.length_b   1.000
_cell.length_c   1.000
_cell.angle_alpha   90.00
_cell.angle_beta   90.00
_cell.angle_gamma   90.00
#
_symmetry.space_group_name_H-M   'P 1'
#
loop_
_entity.id
_entity.type
_entity.pdbx_description
1 polymer ?
#
loop_
_entity_poly.entity_id
_entity_poly.type
_entity_poly.pdbx_seq_one_letter_code
_entity_poly.pdbx_strand_id
1 'polypeptide(L)'
;RQQRQIKIIDLTETNLVEHQCTVYRTIQSNTNVEECAQKLINMNLHSGQEIELCQMIVDICAQQRTYEHVFGLLGQHFCLSRKEYVEYFEKIFQDQYKIIDYLEYVKLRKVAKFFAHLLVTDAISWA
;
A
#
# COMPACT_ATOMS: atom_id res chain seq x y z
N ARG A 1 30.30 -31.32 -16.83
CA ARG A 1 29.26 -31.72 -15.86
C ARG A 1 28.31 -30.53 -15.70
N GLN A 2 27.14 -30.56 -16.35
CA GLN A 2 26.15 -29.47 -16.26
C GLN A 2 25.48 -29.53 -14.89
N GLN A 3 25.66 -28.49 -14.07
CA GLN A 3 24.90 -28.33 -12.82
C GLN A 3 23.48 -27.90 -13.20
N ARG A 4 22.50 -28.79 -13.00
CA ARG A 4 21.08 -28.43 -13.07
C ARG A 4 20.81 -27.42 -11.96
N GLN A 5 20.50 -26.18 -12.32
CA GLN A 5 19.93 -25.22 -11.39
C GLN A 5 18.60 -25.78 -10.89
N ILE A 6 18.57 -26.19 -9.62
CA ILE A 6 17.33 -26.58 -8.94
C ILE A 6 16.56 -25.28 -8.74
N LYS A 7 15.49 -25.09 -9.52
CA LYS A 7 14.56 -23.97 -9.36
C LYS A 7 13.74 -24.27 -8.10
N ILE A 8 14.19 -23.76 -6.96
CA ILE A 8 13.44 -23.85 -5.70
C ILE A 8 12.21 -22.96 -5.87
N ILE A 9 11.05 -23.56 -6.03
CA ILE A 9 9.77 -22.84 -6.10
C ILE A 9 9.33 -22.68 -4.65
N ASP A 10 9.36 -21.45 -4.17
CA ASP A 10 8.88 -21.12 -2.84
C ASP A 10 7.35 -21.14 -2.82
N LEU A 11 6.78 -22.09 -2.07
CA LEU A 11 5.35 -22.26 -1.87
C LEU A 11 4.87 -21.61 -0.57
N THR A 12 5.77 -20.94 0.16
CA THR A 12 5.46 -20.28 1.43
C THR A 12 5.27 -18.78 1.21
N GLU A 13 4.18 -18.21 1.75
CA GLU A 13 3.88 -16.76 1.70
C GLU A 13 4.88 -15.91 2.53
N THR A 14 5.98 -16.49 2.99
CA THR A 14 6.98 -15.89 3.87
C THR A 14 7.59 -14.63 3.26
N ASN A 15 7.85 -14.64 1.95
CA ASN A 15 8.36 -13.46 1.25
C ASN A 15 7.37 -12.29 1.30
N LEU A 16 6.05 -12.55 1.26
CA LEU A 16 5.03 -11.50 1.29
C LEU A 16 4.93 -10.87 2.68
N VAL A 17 4.93 -11.70 3.74
CA VAL A 17 4.89 -11.22 5.13
C VAL A 17 6.16 -10.44 5.48
N GLU A 18 7.33 -10.93 5.04
CA GLU A 18 8.59 -10.20 5.21
C GLU A 18 8.59 -8.87 4.45
N HIS A 19 7.96 -8.83 3.27
CA HIS A 19 7.79 -7.61 2.50
C HIS A 19 6.91 -6.60 3.23
N GLN A 20 5.74 -7.03 3.74
CA GLN A 20 4.84 -6.21 4.55
C GLN A 20 5.52 -5.66 5.80
N CYS A 21 6.26 -6.50 6.52
CA CYS A 21 7.02 -6.08 7.68
C CYS A 21 8.09 -5.04 7.32
N THR A 22 8.74 -5.19 6.16
CA THR A 22 9.77 -4.26 5.69
C THR A 22 9.19 -2.92 5.30
N VAL A 23 8.09 -2.90 4.53
CA VAL A 23 7.36 -1.68 4.18
C VAL A 23 6.88 -0.95 5.44
N TYR A 24 6.30 -1.66 6.40
CA TYR A 24 5.85 -1.07 7.66
C TYR A 24 7.01 -0.46 8.45
N ARG A 25 8.13 -1.17 8.61
CA ARG A 25 9.34 -0.65 9.28
C ARG A 25 9.88 0.59 8.57
N THR A 26 9.86 0.62 7.25
CA THR A 26 10.22 1.81 6.48
C THR A 26 9.26 2.96 6.81
N ILE A 27 7.95 2.75 6.85
CA ILE A 27 6.99 3.81 7.20
C ILE A 27 7.23 4.34 8.62
N GLN A 28 7.46 3.46 9.60
CA GLN A 28 7.66 3.87 11.00
C GLN A 28 8.99 4.56 11.28
N SER A 29 10.05 4.22 10.53
CA SER A 29 11.40 4.75 10.77
C SER A 29 11.64 6.12 10.13
N ASN A 30 10.79 6.54 9.19
CA ASN A 30 10.98 7.79 8.46
C ASN A 30 10.12 8.90 9.07
N THR A 31 10.77 10.01 9.42
CA THR A 31 10.10 11.21 9.91
C THR A 31 9.49 12.04 8.77
N ASN A 32 10.06 11.96 7.57
CA ASN A 32 9.60 12.69 6.38
C ASN A 32 8.91 11.74 5.39
N VAL A 33 7.72 12.12 4.93
CA VAL A 33 6.89 11.34 4.00
C VAL A 33 7.51 11.27 2.60
N GLU A 34 8.15 12.34 2.13
CA GLU A 34 8.79 12.37 0.80
C GLU A 34 9.93 11.36 0.69
N GLU A 35 10.82 11.34 1.70
CA GLU A 35 11.91 10.37 1.77
C GLU A 35 11.40 8.94 1.91
N CYS A 36 10.31 8.76 2.66
CA CYS A 36 9.67 7.45 2.81
C CYS A 36 9.12 6.95 1.46
N ALA A 37 8.38 7.80 0.73
CA ALA A 37 7.83 7.47 -0.58
C ALA A 37 8.95 7.09 -1.57
N GLN A 38 10.02 7.88 -1.62
CA GLN A 38 11.14 7.59 -2.52
C GLN A 38 11.85 6.27 -2.16
N LYS A 39 12.02 5.96 -0.87
CA LYS A 39 12.58 4.69 -0.42
C LYS A 39 11.68 3.51 -0.80
N LEU A 40 10.36 3.64 -0.66
CA LEU A 40 9.40 2.60 -1.03
C LEU A 40 9.40 2.31 -2.54
N ILE A 41 9.48 3.35 -3.37
CA ILE A 41 9.60 3.20 -4.84
C ILE A 41 10.89 2.45 -5.20
N ASN A 42 11.99 2.79 -4.54
CA ASN A 42 13.30 2.17 -4.82
C ASN A 42 13.41 0.73 -4.28
N MET A 43 12.62 0.36 -3.27
CA MET A 43 12.58 -1.00 -2.73
C MET A 43 11.82 -1.99 -3.65
N ASN A 44 10.88 -1.51 -4.47
CA ASN A 44 9.91 -2.35 -5.18
C ASN A 44 10.08 -2.36 -6.72
N LEU A 45 11.32 -2.34 -7.20
CA LEU A 45 11.70 -2.21 -8.62
C LEU A 45 11.41 -3.46 -9.50
N HIS A 46 10.26 -4.12 -9.33
CA HIS A 46 9.74 -5.07 -10.30
C HIS A 46 8.50 -4.48 -10.97
N SER A 47 8.61 -4.20 -12.27
CA SER A 47 7.53 -3.63 -13.08
C SER A 47 6.28 -4.50 -12.96
N GLY A 48 5.18 -3.93 -12.45
CA GLY A 48 3.90 -4.60 -12.27
C GLY A 48 3.46 -4.87 -10.82
N GLN A 49 4.34 -4.69 -9.82
CA GLN A 49 4.00 -4.85 -8.39
C GLN A 49 3.61 -3.53 -7.69
N GLU A 50 3.49 -2.43 -8.44
CA GLU A 50 3.16 -1.11 -7.88
C GLU A 50 1.75 -1.10 -7.25
N ILE A 51 0.79 -1.80 -7.86
CA ILE A 51 -0.56 -1.97 -7.28
C ILE A 51 -0.54 -2.76 -5.96
N GLU A 52 0.32 -3.79 -5.87
CA GLU A 52 0.46 -4.59 -4.64
C GLU A 52 1.04 -3.75 -3.50
N LEU A 53 1.96 -2.84 -3.81
CA LEU A 53 2.47 -1.87 -2.84
C LEU A 53 1.37 -0.93 -2.34
N CYS A 54 0.55 -0.36 -3.23
CA CYS A 54 -0.58 0.47 -2.84
C CYS A 54 -1.57 -0.29 -1.95
N GLN A 55 -1.88 -1.53 -2.32
CA GLN A 55 -2.75 -2.41 -1.53
C GLN A 55 -2.15 -2.68 -0.14
N MET A 56 -0.85 -2.97 -0.09
CA MET A 56 -0.11 -3.21 1.15
C MET A 56 -0.14 -2.01 2.10
N ILE A 57 0.00 -0.79 1.58
CA ILE A 57 -0.11 0.44 2.38
C ILE A 57 -1.49 0.55 3.04
N VAL A 58 -2.56 0.27 2.28
CA VAL A 58 -3.94 0.30 2.80
C VAL A 58 -4.16 -0.80 3.85
N ASP A 59 -3.65 -2.01 3.60
CA ASP A 59 -3.78 -3.13 4.53
C ASP A 59 -3.03 -2.88 5.84
N ILE A 60 -1.80 -2.34 5.77
CA ILE A 60 -1.03 -1.94 6.95
C ILE A 60 -1.80 -0.88 7.74
N CYS A 61 -2.37 0.13 7.07
CA CYS A 61 -3.20 1.16 7.69
C CYS A 61 -4.44 0.56 8.38
N ALA A 62 -5.08 -0.44 7.76
CA ALA A 62 -6.23 -1.13 8.34
C ALA A 62 -5.86 -2.01 9.55
N GLN A 63 -4.64 -2.53 9.63
CA GLN A 63 -4.15 -3.35 10.74
C GLN A 63 -3.68 -2.53 11.95
N GLN A 64 -3.33 -1.25 11.77
CA GLN A 64 -2.84 -0.40 12.88
C GLN A 64 -3.84 -0.24 14.03
N ARG A 65 -3.35 -0.08 15.26
CA ARG A 65 -4.23 0.16 16.42
C ARG A 65 -5.03 1.45 16.29
N THR A 66 -4.40 2.49 15.75
CA THR A 66 -4.98 3.82 15.53
C THR A 66 -4.67 4.32 14.12
N TYR A 67 -5.52 5.19 13.58
CA TYR A 67 -5.24 5.83 12.29
C TYR A 67 -4.14 6.87 12.47
N GLU A 68 -3.12 6.81 11.62
CA GLU A 68 -2.03 7.79 11.57
C GLU A 68 -2.12 8.59 10.25
N HIS A 69 -2.01 9.92 10.36
CA HIS A 69 -2.13 10.82 9.21
C HIS A 69 -1.03 10.59 8.15
N VAL A 70 0.09 9.99 8.53
CA VAL A 70 1.21 9.64 7.64
C VAL A 70 0.74 8.79 6.45
N PHE A 71 -0.21 7.86 6.66
CA PHE A 71 -0.71 7.03 5.57
C PHE A 71 -1.44 7.85 4.50
N GLY A 72 -2.30 8.80 4.91
CA GLY A 72 -2.99 9.69 3.97
C GLY A 72 -2.03 10.57 3.17
N LEU A 73 -1.03 11.15 3.84
CA LEU A 73 0.04 11.93 3.18
C LEU A 73 0.85 11.09 2.20
N LEU A 74 1.16 9.85 2.57
CA LEU A 74 1.91 8.94 1.73
C LEU A 74 1.12 8.60 0.46
N GLY A 75 -0.17 8.25 0.60
CA GLY A 75 -1.06 8.01 -0.53
C GLY A 75 -1.19 9.24 -1.44
N GLN A 76 -1.31 10.43 -0.87
CA GLN A 76 -1.33 11.69 -1.61
C GLN A 76 -0.04 11.91 -2.39
N HIS A 77 1.11 11.69 -1.76
CA HIS A 77 2.41 11.83 -2.43
C HIS A 77 2.56 10.84 -3.61
N PHE A 78 2.09 9.61 -3.46
CA PHE A 78 2.07 8.63 -4.55
C PHE A 78 1.20 9.09 -5.72
N CYS A 79 -0.02 9.56 -5.44
CA CYS A 79 -0.95 10.08 -6.46
C CYS A 79 -0.38 11.29 -7.21
N LEU A 80 0.32 12.19 -6.50
CA LEU A 80 0.99 13.35 -7.10
C LEU A 80 2.24 12.96 -7.91
N SER A 81 2.89 11.85 -7.58
CA SER A 81 4.11 11.40 -8.25
C SER A 81 3.85 10.85 -9.65
N ARG A 82 2.86 9.96 -9.81
CA ARG A 82 2.48 9.39 -11.10
C ARG A 82 0.97 9.15 -11.16
N LYS A 83 0.37 9.40 -12.33
CA LYS A 83 -1.07 9.18 -12.58
C LYS A 83 -1.49 7.72 -12.43
N GLU A 84 -0.60 6.77 -12.71
CA GLU A 84 -0.87 5.33 -12.55
C GLU A 84 -1.27 4.97 -11.11
N TYR A 85 -0.68 5.64 -10.10
CA TYR A 85 -1.05 5.41 -8.70
C TYR A 85 -2.47 5.85 -8.36
N VAL A 86 -3.00 6.87 -9.05
CA VAL A 86 -4.39 7.30 -8.89
C VAL A 86 -5.32 6.17 -9.30
N GLU A 87 -5.09 5.59 -10.48
CA GLU A 87 -5.88 4.45 -10.99
C GLU A 87 -5.78 3.23 -10.06
N TYR A 88 -4.60 2.97 -9.49
CA TYR A 88 -4.42 1.88 -8.52
C TYR A 88 -5.23 2.13 -7.25
N PHE A 89 -5.18 3.32 -6.65
CA PHE A 89 -5.95 3.61 -5.45
C PHE A 89 -7.47 3.66 -5.70
N GLU A 90 -7.91 4.14 -6.86
CA GLU A 90 -9.32 4.08 -7.28
C GLU A 90 -9.80 2.64 -7.38
N LYS A 91 -9.01 1.76 -8.01
CA LYS A 91 -9.33 0.34 -8.11
C LYS A 91 -9.39 -0.33 -6.73
N ILE A 92 -8.41 -0.04 -5.87
CA ILE A 92 -8.39 -0.55 -4.49
C ILE A 92 -9.64 -0.07 -3.74
N PHE A 93 -10.03 1.20 -3.89
CA PHE A 93 -11.23 1.73 -3.25
C PHE A 93 -12.50 0.98 -3.70
N GLN A 94 -12.66 0.73 -5.00
CA GLN A 94 -13.78 -0.04 -5.53
C GLN A 94 -13.80 -1.47 -5.00
N ASP A 95 -12.63 -2.12 -4.91
CA ASP A 95 -12.53 -3.49 -4.42
C ASP A 95 -12.81 -3.58 -2.92
N GLN A 96 -12.33 -2.62 -2.12
CA GLN A 96 -12.67 -2.49 -0.70
C GLN A 96 -14.17 -2.24 -0.48
N TYR A 97 -14.79 -1.45 -1.35
CA TYR A 97 -16.23 -1.18 -1.28
C TYR A 97 -17.08 -2.42 -1.57
N LYS A 98 -16.66 -3.28 -2.52
CA LYS A 98 -17.37 -4.54 -2.82
C LYS A 98 -17.37 -5.52 -1.65
N ILE A 99 -16.33 -5.50 -0.81
CA ILE A 99 -16.18 -6.41 0.33
C ILE A 99 -16.58 -5.75 1.67
N ILE A 100 -17.20 -4.56 1.63
CA ILE A 100 -17.50 -3.75 2.83
C ILE A 100 -18.34 -4.51 3.87
N ASP A 101 -19.23 -5.39 3.42
CA ASP A 101 -20.11 -6.19 4.28
C ASP A 101 -19.33 -7.21 5.14
N TYR A 102 -18.13 -7.61 4.69
CA TYR A 102 -17.26 -8.57 5.39
C TYR A 102 -16.20 -7.88 6.25
N LEU A 103 -16.10 -6.54 6.18
CA LEU A 103 -15.08 -5.77 6.90
C LEU A 103 -15.51 -5.46 8.34
N GLU A 104 -14.61 -5.75 9.28
CA GLU A 104 -14.80 -5.33 10.67
C GLU A 104 -14.88 -3.79 10.77
N TYR A 105 -15.83 -3.30 11.58
CA TYR A 105 -16.11 -1.87 11.75
C TYR A 105 -14.87 -1.00 12.05
N VAL A 106 -13.94 -1.51 12.86
CA VAL A 106 -12.70 -0.78 13.22
C VAL A 106 -11.79 -0.61 12.00
N LYS A 107 -11.64 -1.66 11.19
CA LYS A 107 -10.82 -1.64 9.96
C LYS A 107 -11.45 -0.69 8.94
N LEU A 108 -12.76 -0.80 8.74
CA LEU A 108 -13.53 0.07 7.86
C LEU A 108 -13.32 1.55 8.20
N ARG A 109 -13.40 1.92 9.48
CA ARG A 109 -13.20 3.32 9.91
C ARG A 109 -11.81 3.86 9.54
N LYS A 110 -10.76 3.04 9.60
CA LYS A 110 -9.39 3.45 9.27
C LYS A 110 -9.21 3.60 7.76
N VAL A 111 -9.70 2.63 6.99
CA VAL A 111 -9.69 2.67 5.52
C VAL A 111 -10.51 3.86 5.01
N ALA A 112 -11.69 4.11 5.57
CA ALA A 112 -12.52 5.26 5.24
C ALA A 112 -11.80 6.59 5.50
N LYS A 113 -11.07 6.72 6.62
CA LYS A 113 -10.27 7.93 6.90
C LYS A 113 -9.13 8.13 5.91
N PHE A 114 -8.47 7.05 5.50
CA PHE A 114 -7.42 7.09 4.48
C PHE A 114 -7.97 7.61 3.15
N PHE A 115 -9.06 7.02 2.63
CA PHE A 115 -9.65 7.46 1.37
C PHE A 115 -10.31 8.83 1.46
N ALA A 116 -10.89 9.19 2.60
CA ALA A 116 -11.39 10.54 2.83
C ALA A 116 -10.28 11.60 2.73
N HIS A 117 -9.07 11.30 3.22
CA HIS A 117 -7.91 12.18 3.03
C HIS A 117 -7.58 12.39 1.56
N LEU A 118 -7.56 11.32 0.77
CA LEU A 118 -7.24 11.39 -0.66
C LEU A 118 -8.29 12.17 -1.46
N LEU A 119 -9.57 12.01 -1.12
CA LEU A 119 -10.67 12.74 -1.75
C LEU A 119 -10.66 14.24 -1.38
N VAL A 120 -10.41 14.57 -0.11
CA VAL A 120 -10.34 15.97 0.35
C VAL A 120 -9.13 16.71 -0.20
N THR A 121 -8.04 15.99 -0.51
CA THR A 121 -6.82 16.56 -1.07
C THR A 121 -6.78 16.55 -2.61
N ASP A 122 -7.90 16.19 -3.25
CA ASP A 122 -8.03 16.03 -4.72
C ASP A 122 -6.95 15.11 -5.32
N ALA A 123 -6.43 14.17 -4.53
CA ALA A 123 -5.47 13.17 -4.99
C ALA A 123 -6.16 12.08 -5.83
N ILE A 124 -7.45 11.84 -5.56
CA ILE A 124 -8.32 10.92 -6.28
C ILE A 124 -9.60 11.67 -6.66
N SER A 125 -10.19 11.31 -7.80
CA SER A 125 -11.45 11.88 -8.25
C SER A 125 -12.63 11.47 -7.35
N TRP A 126 -13.61 12.36 -7.20
CA TRP A 126 -14.90 12.06 -6.57
C TRP A 126 -15.85 11.25 -7.47
N ALA A 127 -15.49 11.06 -8.74
CA ALA A 127 -16.33 10.49 -9.79
C ALA A 127 -16.17 8.97 -9.95
#